data_AF-A0A8K1C8H7-F1
#
_entry.id   AF-A0A8K1C8H7-F1
#
_cell.length_a   1.000
_cell.length_b   1.000
_cell.length_c   1.000
_cell.angle_alpha   90.00
_cell.angle_beta   90.00
_cell.angle_gamma   90.00
#
_symmetry.space_group_name_H-M   'P 1'
#
loop_
_entity.id
_entity.type
_entity.pdbx_description
1 polymer ?
#
loop_
_entity_poly.entity_id
_entity_poly.type
_entity_poly.pdbx_seq_one_letter_code
_entity_poly.pdbx_strand_id
1 'polypeptide(L)'
;MTTTPVESTVKVCIRACRPEDYKTVAELFLAGMRSYITPEVEHLVGRFEESLAESVNGDLASIQETYFDKGGFFWVATVEEDEKEVIVGIVGLDRKADNEGLLVTILAATFLSATQSYRSGDQVCSYTDDNACPIESLKGSNADGSVLIYPGGNTRCAFDDYKDPKTGFSTNSTYFSQVFPKPERKKLLMFQGGGGCIDISTCNFAIQCSLGTSQTFTTVATASSAGIFNSSDPENVFKDWDIVHIPYCTGDLHFGSKALEGVDTGFEGIFNQTQCLNQNKTMHLNGFENSKAALAWAKANYPEVDDLVVGGMSAGSLAAQTFAYMGVLPVEHTAGKIFHFSGMCDTDLKLPQSTVDACKAETLTMDELVKASLKVLPKSYWASLNSKSDAIQRYFYQVAKDGILGYPFPNILPEADFYATVTSFLDSYKTVSSHISSIFVDGSQHVFLSKPACYNTVSDARQKLGDFVAQWLSQVTGASDAPSTSPAPTPSSSGC
;
A
#
# COMPACT_ATOMS: atom_id res chain seq x y z
N MET A 1 -44.53 16.50 -3.10
CA MET A 1 -44.23 15.42 -4.05
C MET A 1 -42.90 14.82 -3.63
N THR A 2 -42.95 13.58 -3.13
CA THR A 2 -41.82 12.80 -2.64
C THR A 2 -40.94 12.35 -3.79
N THR A 3 -39.70 12.80 -3.85
CA THR A 3 -38.66 12.25 -4.74
C THR A 3 -37.79 11.30 -3.94
N THR A 4 -38.03 10.00 -4.12
CA THR A 4 -37.20 8.89 -3.64
C THR A 4 -35.80 8.99 -4.27
N PRO A 5 -34.69 8.78 -3.53
CA PRO A 5 -33.39 8.60 -4.16
C PRO A 5 -33.38 7.24 -4.85
N VAL A 6 -33.03 7.22 -6.14
CA VAL A 6 -32.83 5.98 -6.89
C VAL A 6 -31.49 5.39 -6.47
N GLU A 7 -31.51 4.28 -5.73
CA GLU A 7 -30.38 3.35 -5.60
C GLU A 7 -29.95 2.90 -7.01
N SER A 8 -28.80 3.36 -7.51
CA SER A 8 -28.17 2.70 -8.66
C SER A 8 -27.33 1.53 -8.14
N THR A 9 -27.96 0.37 -7.98
CA THR A 9 -27.23 -0.90 -7.87
C THR A 9 -26.57 -1.15 -9.23
N VAL A 10 -25.23 -1.24 -9.26
CA VAL A 10 -24.52 -1.63 -10.49
C VAL A 10 -24.92 -3.06 -10.80
N LYS A 11 -25.77 -3.21 -11.82
CA LYS A 11 -26.33 -4.49 -12.20
C LYS A 11 -25.34 -5.20 -13.12
N VAL A 12 -24.62 -6.18 -12.58
CA VAL A 12 -23.81 -7.08 -13.40
C VAL A 12 -24.75 -8.00 -14.18
N CYS A 13 -24.67 -7.94 -15.51
CA CYS A 13 -25.38 -8.84 -16.41
C CYS A 13 -24.39 -9.86 -16.97
N ILE A 14 -24.76 -11.14 -16.99
CA ILE A 14 -23.98 -12.18 -17.68
C ILE A 14 -24.72 -12.52 -18.96
N ARG A 15 -24.01 -12.45 -20.09
CA ARG A 15 -24.55 -12.83 -21.39
C ARG A 15 -23.53 -13.61 -22.20
N ALA A 16 -23.99 -14.31 -23.23
CA ALA A 16 -23.10 -14.91 -24.22
C ALA A 16 -22.27 -13.82 -24.92
N CYS A 17 -21.00 -14.14 -25.18
CA CYS A 17 -20.10 -13.33 -25.98
C CYS A 17 -20.60 -13.25 -27.43
N ARG A 18 -20.45 -12.08 -28.04
CA ARG A 18 -20.84 -11.80 -29.43
C ARG A 18 -19.61 -11.39 -30.24
N PRO A 19 -19.64 -11.49 -31.58
CA PRO A 19 -18.49 -11.12 -32.43
C PRO A 19 -17.96 -9.70 -32.20
N GLU A 20 -18.84 -8.74 -31.90
CA GLU A 20 -18.47 -7.37 -31.56
C GLU A 20 -17.67 -7.23 -30.25
N ASP A 21 -17.77 -8.21 -29.34
CA ASP A 21 -17.07 -8.21 -28.05
C ASP A 21 -15.62 -8.70 -28.17
N TYR A 22 -15.25 -9.40 -29.26
CA TYR A 22 -14.01 -10.18 -29.33
C TYR A 22 -12.76 -9.34 -29.11
N LYS A 23 -12.74 -8.12 -29.66
CA LYS A 23 -11.63 -7.19 -29.46
C LYS A 23 -11.48 -6.81 -27.98
N THR A 24 -12.59 -6.42 -27.34
CA THR A 24 -12.62 -6.03 -25.93
C THR A 24 -12.28 -7.22 -25.02
N VAL A 25 -12.72 -8.43 -25.37
CA VAL A 25 -12.39 -9.68 -24.67
C VAL A 25 -10.89 -9.96 -24.71
N ALA A 26 -10.25 -9.82 -25.88
CA ALA A 26 -8.81 -10.00 -26.03
C ALA A 26 -8.02 -8.93 -25.27
N GLU A 27 -8.44 -7.67 -25.32
CA GLU A 27 -7.85 -6.57 -24.55
C GLU A 27 -7.96 -6.81 -23.04
N LEU A 28 -9.13 -7.26 -22.57
CA LEU A 28 -9.38 -7.58 -21.17
C LEU A 28 -8.54 -8.74 -20.68
N PHE A 29 -8.45 -9.81 -21.48
CA PHE A 29 -7.59 -10.97 -21.22
C PHE A 29 -6.13 -10.56 -21.08
N LEU A 30 -5.60 -9.79 -22.04
CA LEU A 30 -4.21 -9.30 -22.00
C LEU A 30 -3.95 -8.43 -20.76
N ALA A 31 -4.86 -7.50 -20.46
CA ALA A 31 -4.72 -6.60 -19.32
C ALA A 31 -4.69 -7.34 -17.99
N GLY A 32 -5.63 -8.26 -17.75
CA GLY A 32 -5.63 -9.00 -16.50
C GLY A 32 -4.54 -10.08 -16.45
N MET A 33 -4.15 -10.72 -17.55
CA MET A 33 -3.03 -11.66 -17.55
C MET A 33 -1.70 -10.97 -17.21
N ARG A 34 -1.46 -9.77 -17.75
CA ARG A 34 -0.28 -8.97 -17.41
C ARG A 34 -0.27 -8.50 -15.95
N SER A 35 -1.43 -8.41 -15.30
CA SER A 35 -1.51 -8.11 -13.86
C SER A 35 -0.97 -9.23 -12.96
N TYR A 36 -0.82 -10.45 -13.48
CA TYR A 36 -0.18 -11.57 -12.77
C TYR A 36 1.35 -11.59 -12.92
N ILE A 37 1.93 -10.70 -13.72
CA ILE A 37 3.38 -10.58 -13.84
C ILE A 37 3.91 -9.93 -12.57
N THR A 38 4.47 -10.76 -11.70
CA THR A 38 5.20 -10.32 -10.50
C THR A 38 6.72 -10.35 -10.79
N PRO A 39 7.54 -9.65 -9.98
CA PRO A 39 9.00 -9.73 -10.10
C PRO A 39 9.57 -11.16 -10.06
N GLU A 40 8.85 -12.11 -9.43
CA GLU A 40 9.24 -13.51 -9.29
C GLU A 40 9.13 -14.30 -10.61
N VAL A 41 8.24 -13.88 -11.52
CA VAL A 41 8.03 -14.50 -12.84
C VAL A 41 8.53 -13.64 -13.99
N GLU A 42 9.22 -12.53 -13.72
CA GLU A 42 9.71 -11.59 -14.73
C GLU A 42 10.68 -12.26 -15.73
N HIS A 43 11.49 -13.21 -15.26
CA HIS A 43 12.36 -14.04 -16.09
C HIS A 43 11.61 -14.97 -17.07
N LEU A 44 10.29 -15.11 -16.91
CA LEU A 44 9.40 -15.86 -17.79
C LEU A 44 8.65 -14.96 -18.77
N VAL A 45 8.78 -13.63 -18.70
CA VAL A 45 8.00 -12.66 -19.49
C VAL A 45 8.06 -12.94 -20.99
N GLY A 46 9.22 -13.35 -21.52
CA GLY A 46 9.32 -13.76 -22.93
C GLY A 46 8.40 -14.93 -23.30
N ARG A 47 8.40 -16.00 -22.48
CA ARG A 47 7.50 -17.16 -22.67
C ARG A 47 6.05 -16.84 -22.33
N PHE A 48 5.83 -15.91 -21.41
CA PHE A 48 4.50 -15.46 -21.01
C PHE A 48 3.86 -14.63 -22.12
N GLU A 49 4.58 -13.67 -22.70
CA GLU A 49 4.10 -12.89 -23.85
C GLU A 49 3.91 -13.76 -25.09
N GLU A 50 4.75 -14.78 -25.31
CA GLU A 50 4.51 -15.82 -26.33
C GLU A 50 3.20 -16.59 -26.07
N SER A 51 2.97 -17.06 -24.84
CA SER A 51 1.73 -17.75 -24.48
C SER A 51 0.49 -16.84 -24.58
N LEU A 52 0.61 -15.55 -24.25
CA LEU A 52 -0.46 -14.58 -24.44
C LEU A 52 -0.75 -14.34 -25.92
N ALA A 53 0.30 -14.24 -26.75
CA ALA A 53 0.15 -14.14 -28.19
C ALA A 53 -0.50 -15.40 -28.79
N GLU A 54 -0.19 -16.60 -28.26
CA GLU A 54 -0.84 -17.85 -28.68
C GLU A 54 -2.34 -17.87 -28.33
N SER A 55 -2.73 -17.43 -27.13
CA SER A 55 -4.16 -17.36 -26.75
C SER A 55 -4.91 -16.29 -27.55
N VAL A 56 -4.32 -15.10 -27.73
CA VAL A 56 -4.96 -14.02 -28.49
C VAL A 56 -5.11 -14.36 -29.97
N ASN A 57 -4.10 -14.98 -30.58
CA ASN A 57 -4.13 -15.39 -31.99
C ASN A 57 -4.78 -16.77 -32.22
N GLY A 58 -5.09 -17.49 -31.15
CA GLY A 58 -5.68 -18.83 -31.16
C GLY A 58 -7.15 -18.80 -30.74
N ASP A 59 -7.42 -19.20 -29.51
CA ASP A 59 -8.77 -19.45 -29.02
C ASP A 59 -9.62 -18.17 -28.91
N LEU A 60 -9.00 -17.02 -28.63
CA LEU A 60 -9.70 -15.73 -28.54
C LEU A 60 -9.92 -15.06 -29.90
N ALA A 61 -9.11 -15.38 -30.92
CA ALA A 61 -9.35 -14.93 -32.29
C ALA A 61 -10.51 -15.68 -32.96
N SER A 62 -10.76 -16.92 -32.53
CA SER A 62 -11.76 -17.82 -33.10
C SER A 62 -12.73 -18.36 -32.04
N ILE A 63 -13.31 -17.48 -31.20
CA ILE A 63 -14.20 -17.87 -30.09
C ILE A 63 -15.39 -18.71 -30.59
N GLN A 64 -15.95 -18.38 -31.74
CA GLN A 64 -17.06 -19.13 -32.36
C GLN A 64 -16.67 -20.58 -32.64
N GLU A 65 -15.59 -20.79 -33.39
CA GLU A 65 -15.13 -22.12 -33.79
C GLU A 65 -14.57 -22.92 -32.59
N THR A 66 -13.97 -22.21 -31.63
CA THR A 66 -13.25 -22.84 -30.52
C THR A 66 -14.19 -23.27 -29.40
N TYR A 67 -15.18 -22.46 -29.06
CA TYR A 67 -16.07 -22.69 -27.92
C TYR A 67 -17.49 -23.03 -28.35
N PHE A 68 -18.13 -22.22 -29.19
CA PHE A 68 -19.55 -22.39 -29.52
C PHE A 68 -19.80 -23.59 -30.44
N ASP A 69 -19.03 -23.74 -31.53
CA ASP A 69 -19.25 -24.80 -32.53
C ASP A 69 -18.96 -26.21 -31.99
N LYS A 70 -18.18 -26.30 -30.90
CA LYS A 70 -17.91 -27.55 -30.16
C LYS A 70 -18.92 -27.85 -29.04
N GLY A 71 -19.97 -27.02 -28.91
CA GLY A 71 -21.00 -27.17 -27.90
C GLY A 71 -20.56 -26.74 -26.49
N GLY A 72 -19.53 -25.90 -26.39
CA GLY A 72 -19.13 -25.15 -25.20
C GLY A 72 -19.78 -23.77 -25.13
N PHE A 73 -19.32 -22.94 -24.19
CA PHE A 73 -19.89 -21.60 -23.95
C PHE A 73 -18.80 -20.57 -23.70
N PHE A 74 -19.00 -19.34 -24.16
CA PHE A 74 -18.19 -18.20 -23.79
C PHE A 74 -19.10 -17.08 -23.30
N TRP A 75 -18.97 -16.71 -22.03
CA TRP A 75 -19.76 -15.66 -21.40
C TRP A 75 -18.93 -14.41 -21.12
N VAL A 76 -19.59 -13.27 -21.22
CA VAL A 76 -19.08 -11.97 -20.77
C VAL A 76 -19.94 -11.49 -19.61
N ALA A 77 -19.30 -10.94 -18.58
CA ALA A 77 -19.96 -10.16 -17.54
C ALA A 77 -19.90 -8.69 -17.95
N THR A 78 -21.04 -8.00 -17.91
CA THR A 78 -21.17 -6.61 -18.31
C THR A 78 -21.78 -5.76 -17.21
N VAL A 79 -21.40 -4.48 -17.19
CA VAL A 79 -22.02 -3.42 -16.37
C VAL A 79 -22.46 -2.28 -17.29
N GLU A 80 -23.41 -1.49 -16.82
CA GLU A 80 -23.85 -0.29 -17.54
C GLU A 80 -23.12 0.93 -16.97
N GLU A 81 -22.31 1.60 -17.80
CA GLU A 81 -21.59 2.84 -17.49
C GLU A 81 -21.93 3.88 -18.57
N ASP A 82 -22.38 5.07 -18.19
CA ASP A 82 -22.75 6.16 -19.10
C ASP A 82 -23.68 5.74 -20.26
N GLU A 83 -24.73 4.96 -19.94
CA GLU A 83 -25.69 4.37 -20.89
C GLU A 83 -25.04 3.42 -21.92
N LYS A 84 -23.84 2.91 -21.63
CA LYS A 84 -23.10 1.96 -22.48
C LYS A 84 -22.79 0.68 -21.72
N GLU A 85 -22.85 -0.43 -22.43
CA GLU A 85 -22.47 -1.73 -21.90
C GLU A 85 -20.93 -1.87 -21.91
N VAL A 86 -20.34 -2.11 -20.74
CA VAL A 86 -18.90 -2.32 -20.56
C VAL A 86 -18.66 -3.75 -20.11
N ILE A 87 -17.77 -4.48 -20.78
CA ILE A 87 -17.40 -5.86 -20.44
C ILE A 87 -16.37 -5.83 -19.31
N VAL A 88 -16.69 -6.44 -18.17
CA VAL A 88 -15.88 -6.46 -16.94
C VAL A 88 -15.36 -7.84 -16.57
N GLY A 89 -15.78 -8.89 -17.27
CA GLY A 89 -15.25 -10.22 -17.05
C GLY A 89 -15.56 -11.18 -18.19
N ILE A 90 -14.78 -12.25 -18.28
CA ILE A 90 -14.90 -13.28 -19.30
C ILE A 90 -14.79 -14.67 -18.67
N VAL A 91 -15.60 -15.60 -19.17
CA VAL A 91 -15.56 -17.01 -18.80
C VAL A 91 -15.70 -17.87 -20.05
N GLY A 92 -14.66 -18.66 -20.36
CA GLY A 92 -14.65 -19.64 -21.46
C GLY A 92 -14.77 -21.07 -20.93
N LEU A 93 -15.76 -21.81 -21.41
CA LEU A 93 -16.00 -23.22 -21.11
C LEU A 93 -15.84 -24.05 -22.39
N ASP A 94 -14.77 -24.85 -22.45
CA ASP A 94 -14.52 -25.80 -23.52
C ASP A 94 -15.12 -27.17 -23.16
N ARG A 95 -15.97 -27.71 -24.03
CA ARG A 95 -16.61 -29.02 -23.80
C ARG A 95 -15.68 -30.13 -24.31
N LYS A 96 -15.24 -31.01 -23.42
CA LYS A 96 -14.35 -32.13 -23.78
C LYS A 96 -15.12 -33.41 -24.11
N ALA A 97 -16.20 -33.69 -23.39
CA ALA A 97 -17.08 -34.85 -23.61
C ALA A 97 -18.48 -34.62 -23.03
N ASP A 98 -19.38 -35.60 -23.16
CA ASP A 98 -20.67 -35.58 -22.45
C ASP A 98 -20.43 -35.62 -20.93
N ASN A 99 -20.82 -34.54 -20.24
CA ASN A 99 -20.62 -34.29 -18.80
C ASN A 99 -19.19 -33.89 -18.36
N GLU A 100 -18.28 -33.58 -19.28
CA GLU A 100 -16.95 -33.01 -18.94
C GLU A 100 -16.71 -31.69 -19.69
N GLY A 101 -16.55 -30.61 -18.92
CA GLY A 101 -16.15 -29.30 -19.41
C GLY A 101 -14.85 -28.86 -18.73
N LEU A 102 -13.91 -28.34 -19.51
CA LEU A 102 -12.73 -27.66 -19.01
C LEU A 102 -13.04 -26.17 -18.93
N LEU A 103 -12.91 -25.60 -17.73
CA LEU A 103 -12.95 -24.15 -17.55
C LEU A 103 -11.60 -23.60 -18.01
N VAL A 104 -11.56 -22.98 -19.19
CA VAL A 104 -10.29 -22.64 -19.86
C VAL A 104 -9.82 -21.25 -19.48
N THR A 105 -10.74 -20.31 -19.26
CA THR A 105 -10.40 -18.89 -19.00
C THR A 105 -11.34 -18.30 -17.95
N ILE A 106 -10.80 -17.87 -16.82
CA ILE A 106 -11.48 -16.96 -15.88
C ILE A 106 -10.67 -15.68 -15.81
N LEU A 107 -11.29 -14.57 -16.18
CA LEU A 107 -10.79 -13.24 -15.83
C LEU A 107 -11.99 -12.40 -15.38
N ALA A 108 -12.03 -12.08 -14.09
CA ALA A 108 -12.86 -10.98 -13.59
C ALA A 108 -11.92 -9.76 -13.51
N ALA A 109 -12.06 -8.82 -14.43
CA ALA A 109 -11.40 -7.55 -14.23
C ALA A 109 -12.20 -6.80 -13.18
N THR A 110 -11.58 -6.53 -12.05
CA THR A 110 -11.91 -5.30 -11.33
C THR A 110 -11.56 -4.16 -12.26
N PHE A 111 -12.53 -3.69 -13.07
CA PHE A 111 -12.49 -2.34 -13.62
C PHE A 111 -12.53 -1.41 -12.42
N LEU A 112 -11.36 -1.15 -11.85
CA LEU A 112 -11.10 0.17 -11.31
C LEU A 112 -11.06 1.06 -12.55
N SER A 113 -12.20 1.66 -12.86
CA SER A 113 -12.23 2.87 -13.67
C SER A 113 -11.16 3.80 -13.09
N ALA A 114 -10.02 3.88 -13.78
CA ALA A 114 -8.86 4.68 -13.40
C ALA A 114 -9.12 6.18 -13.62
N THR A 115 -10.24 6.65 -13.09
CA THR A 115 -10.65 8.04 -12.90
C THR A 115 -11.27 8.23 -11.52
N GLN A 116 -11.25 7.21 -10.65
CA GLN A 116 -11.99 7.24 -9.41
C GLN A 116 -11.12 6.75 -8.25
N SER A 117 -10.57 7.71 -7.49
CA SER A 117 -9.90 7.49 -6.20
C SER A 117 -10.86 6.92 -5.13
N TYR A 118 -12.16 6.79 -5.47
CA TYR A 118 -13.23 6.19 -4.68
C TYR A 118 -13.80 4.97 -5.43
N ARG A 119 -14.15 3.92 -4.70
CA ARG A 119 -14.89 2.77 -5.24
C ARG A 119 -16.37 3.11 -5.28
N SER A 120 -17.09 2.56 -6.24
CA SER A 120 -18.55 2.71 -6.30
C SER A 120 -19.17 2.26 -4.95
N GLY A 121 -19.89 3.17 -4.29
CA GLY A 121 -20.52 2.93 -2.99
C GLY A 121 -19.72 3.36 -1.76
N ASP A 122 -18.48 3.83 -1.92
CA ASP A 122 -17.72 4.42 -0.81
C ASP A 122 -18.50 5.61 -0.20
N GLN A 123 -18.50 5.70 1.13
CA GLN A 123 -19.04 6.87 1.84
C GLN A 123 -17.93 7.88 2.02
N VAL A 124 -18.28 9.16 1.94
CA VAL A 124 -17.31 10.26 1.97
C VAL A 124 -17.71 11.29 3.02
N CYS A 125 -16.71 11.79 3.75
CA CYS A 125 -16.82 13.00 4.53
C CYS A 125 -15.69 13.96 4.17
N SER A 126 -16.04 15.20 3.84
CA SER A 126 -15.09 16.25 3.52
C SER A 126 -15.07 17.30 4.62
N TYR A 127 -13.86 17.73 4.99
CA TYR A 127 -13.67 18.84 5.91
C TYR A 127 -14.25 20.14 5.33
N THR A 128 -15.03 20.84 6.13
CA THR A 128 -15.49 22.20 5.88
C THR A 128 -15.39 23.01 7.17
N ASP A 129 -15.60 24.33 7.09
CA ASP A 129 -15.59 25.20 8.28
C ASP A 129 -16.57 24.74 9.37
N ASP A 130 -17.67 24.08 8.98
CA ASP A 130 -18.72 23.59 9.88
C ASP A 130 -18.69 22.07 10.11
N ASN A 131 -17.82 21.32 9.41
CA ASN A 131 -17.77 19.87 9.48
C ASN A 131 -16.33 19.35 9.57
N ALA A 132 -15.94 18.91 10.76
CA ALA A 132 -14.64 18.27 11.02
C ALA A 132 -14.69 16.73 10.86
N CYS A 133 -15.74 16.19 10.22
CA CYS A 133 -15.98 14.76 10.09
C CYS A 133 -15.93 14.01 11.42
N PRO A 134 -16.78 14.37 12.41
CA PRO A 134 -16.74 13.75 13.73
C PRO A 134 -17.10 12.26 13.64
N ILE A 135 -16.33 11.41 14.32
CA ILE A 135 -16.45 9.94 14.29
C ILE A 135 -17.88 9.46 14.57
N GLU A 136 -18.58 10.11 15.50
CA GLU A 136 -19.97 9.79 15.88
C GLU A 136 -20.99 9.99 14.75
N SER A 137 -20.66 10.84 13.78
CA SER A 137 -21.50 11.11 12.61
C SER A 137 -21.21 10.19 11.42
N LEU A 138 -20.08 9.50 11.44
CA LEU A 138 -19.63 8.69 10.31
C LEU A 138 -20.48 7.43 10.18
N LYS A 139 -21.02 7.23 8.98
CA LYS A 139 -21.73 6.01 8.61
C LYS A 139 -20.93 5.30 7.52
N GLY A 140 -20.41 4.13 7.86
CA GLY A 140 -19.63 3.30 6.95
C GLY A 140 -20.40 2.91 5.69
N SER A 141 -19.67 2.67 4.61
CA SER A 141 -20.20 2.14 3.35
C SER A 141 -20.86 0.77 3.55
N ASN A 142 -21.83 0.44 2.70
CA ASN A 142 -22.39 -0.93 2.66
C ASN A 142 -21.39 -1.95 2.10
N ALA A 143 -20.34 -1.50 1.40
CA ALA A 143 -19.37 -2.37 0.76
C ALA A 143 -18.38 -2.97 1.78
N ASP A 144 -17.86 -2.14 2.69
CA ASP A 144 -16.82 -2.55 3.63
C ASP A 144 -16.89 -1.86 4.99
N GLY A 145 -17.92 -1.06 5.23
CA GLY A 145 -18.08 -0.32 6.48
C GLY A 145 -17.15 0.88 6.63
N SER A 146 -16.39 1.26 5.58
CA SER A 146 -15.45 2.39 5.65
C SER A 146 -16.04 3.72 5.18
N VAL A 147 -15.41 4.82 5.59
CA VAL A 147 -15.66 6.18 5.13
C VAL A 147 -14.34 6.82 4.72
N LEU A 148 -14.32 7.49 3.58
CA LEU A 148 -13.17 8.28 3.12
C LEU A 148 -13.25 9.69 3.68
N ILE A 149 -12.20 10.11 4.39
CA ILE A 149 -12.07 11.43 4.99
C ILE A 149 -11.17 12.28 4.09
N TYR A 150 -11.73 13.35 3.53
CA TYR A 150 -11.00 14.33 2.72
C TYR A 150 -10.65 15.53 3.61
N PRO A 151 -9.41 15.61 4.12
CA PRO A 151 -9.01 16.67 5.03
C PRO A 151 -8.87 18.05 4.35
N GLY A 152 -8.69 18.08 3.02
CA GLY A 152 -8.46 19.32 2.29
C GLY A 152 -7.18 20.03 2.71
N GLY A 153 -7.19 21.37 2.68
CA GLY A 153 -6.01 22.17 3.02
C GLY A 153 -4.83 21.87 2.09
N ASN A 154 -3.65 21.62 2.67
CA ASN A 154 -2.42 21.37 1.92
C ASN A 154 -2.22 19.88 1.57
N THR A 155 -3.16 18.99 1.89
CA THR A 155 -2.97 17.56 1.58
C THR A 155 -3.11 17.30 0.09
N ARG A 156 -2.20 16.48 -0.47
CA ARG A 156 -2.19 16.12 -1.89
C ARG A 156 -1.26 14.95 -2.17
N CYS A 157 -1.42 14.33 -3.33
CA CYS A 157 -0.49 13.35 -3.89
C CYS A 157 0.61 14.01 -4.75
N ALA A 158 1.55 13.17 -5.20
CA ALA A 158 2.82 13.57 -5.80
C ALA A 158 2.69 14.50 -7.01
N PHE A 159 1.74 14.26 -7.91
CA PHE A 159 1.63 15.03 -9.14
C PHE A 159 0.19 15.50 -9.39
N ASP A 160 0.05 16.58 -10.15
CA ASP A 160 -1.23 17.00 -10.71
C ASP A 160 -1.79 15.94 -11.65
N ASP A 161 -3.12 15.83 -11.68
CA ASP A 161 -3.88 14.84 -12.44
C ASP A 161 -3.35 14.65 -13.87
N TYR A 162 -3.09 13.39 -14.21
CA TYR A 162 -2.61 12.98 -15.53
C TYR A 162 -2.88 11.50 -15.74
N LYS A 163 -3.14 11.14 -16.99
CA LYS A 163 -3.33 9.75 -17.41
C LYS A 163 -2.71 9.56 -18.78
N ASP A 164 -1.81 8.59 -18.90
CA ASP A 164 -1.24 8.19 -20.17
C ASP A 164 -1.81 6.83 -20.59
N PRO A 165 -2.60 6.77 -21.68
CA PRO A 165 -3.18 5.51 -22.14
C PRO A 165 -2.13 4.56 -22.72
N LYS A 166 -0.95 5.05 -23.12
CA LYS A 166 0.09 4.23 -23.77
C LYS A 166 0.87 3.40 -22.75
N THR A 167 1.21 3.98 -21.61
CA THR A 167 1.97 3.33 -20.52
C THR A 167 1.06 2.78 -19.42
N GLY A 168 -0.20 3.21 -19.38
CA GLY A 168 -1.12 2.92 -18.27
C GLY A 168 -0.82 3.73 -17.01
N PHE A 169 0.14 4.66 -17.05
CA PHE A 169 0.44 5.55 -15.94
C PHE A 169 -0.74 6.46 -15.63
N SER A 170 -1.02 6.64 -14.35
CA SER A 170 -1.99 7.63 -13.88
C SER A 170 -1.53 8.24 -12.58
N THR A 171 -1.93 9.47 -12.34
CA THR A 171 -1.73 10.19 -11.08
C THR A 171 -2.97 11.01 -10.78
N ASN A 172 -3.27 11.19 -9.50
CA ASN A 172 -4.38 11.98 -9.03
C ASN A 172 -3.90 12.79 -7.84
N SER A 173 -4.06 14.11 -7.89
CA SER A 173 -3.59 15.04 -6.87
C SER A 173 -4.34 14.93 -5.54
N THR A 174 -5.52 14.33 -5.54
CA THR A 174 -6.40 14.27 -4.36
C THR A 174 -5.93 13.23 -3.35
N TYR A 175 -5.84 13.66 -2.10
CA TYR A 175 -5.55 12.79 -0.96
C TYR A 175 -6.79 12.61 -0.06
N PHE A 176 -6.90 11.44 0.56
CA PHE A 176 -7.87 11.13 1.60
C PHE A 176 -7.28 10.08 2.56
N SER A 177 -7.88 9.96 3.75
CA SER A 177 -7.68 8.82 4.66
C SER A 177 -8.93 7.94 4.65
N GLN A 178 -8.81 6.66 4.94
CA GLN A 178 -9.94 5.73 5.00
C GLN A 178 -10.14 5.26 6.44
N VAL A 179 -11.35 5.40 6.96
CA VAL A 179 -11.69 5.10 8.35
C VAL A 179 -12.72 3.98 8.40
N PHE A 180 -12.49 2.99 9.26
CA PHE A 180 -13.42 1.91 9.58
C PHE A 180 -13.95 2.13 11.00
N PRO A 181 -14.99 2.98 11.18
CA PRO A 181 -15.44 3.38 12.49
C PRO A 181 -16.00 2.19 13.28
N LYS A 182 -15.56 2.06 14.55
CA LYS A 182 -16.10 1.10 15.52
C LYS A 182 -16.32 1.80 16.87
N PRO A 183 -17.33 1.38 17.66
CA PRO A 183 -17.59 1.97 18.98
C PRO A 183 -16.50 1.63 20.03
N GLU A 184 -15.55 0.75 19.69
CA GLU A 184 -14.48 0.27 20.58
C GLU A 184 -13.38 1.32 20.80
N ARG A 185 -12.73 1.27 21.96
CA ARG A 185 -11.58 2.13 22.33
C ARG A 185 -10.21 1.61 21.84
N LYS A 186 -10.21 0.58 20.99
CA LYS A 186 -9.02 -0.01 20.38
C LYS A 186 -8.80 0.54 18.98
N LYS A 187 -7.66 1.19 18.75
CA LYS A 187 -7.38 1.97 17.54
C LYS A 187 -6.17 1.42 16.79
N LEU A 188 -6.33 1.27 15.47
CA LEU A 188 -5.24 0.91 14.56
C LEU A 188 -5.02 2.05 13.56
N LEU A 189 -3.84 2.65 13.59
CA LEU A 189 -3.38 3.57 12.54
C LEU A 189 -2.48 2.78 11.60
N MET A 190 -2.87 2.62 10.33
CA MET A 190 -2.18 1.77 9.37
C MET A 190 -1.70 2.57 8.16
N PHE A 191 -0.39 2.71 8.00
CA PHE A 191 0.21 3.39 6.86
C PHE A 191 0.41 2.45 5.67
N GLN A 192 -0.09 2.87 4.51
CA GLN A 192 0.07 2.14 3.26
C GLN A 192 1.52 2.19 2.77
N GLY A 193 1.93 1.13 2.07
CA GLY A 193 3.14 1.12 1.27
C GLY A 193 2.88 1.45 -0.19
N GLY A 194 3.92 1.36 -1.01
CA GLY A 194 3.80 1.56 -2.45
C GLY A 194 5.07 2.18 -3.04
N GLY A 195 6.23 1.58 -2.74
CA GLY A 195 7.51 2.04 -3.26
C GLY A 195 8.00 3.39 -2.71
N GLY A 196 8.88 4.05 -3.44
CA GLY A 196 9.41 5.36 -3.09
C GLY A 196 10.39 5.86 -4.14
N CYS A 197 10.71 7.15 -4.07
CA CYS A 197 11.78 7.76 -4.83
C CYS A 197 12.83 8.33 -3.88
N ILE A 198 14.08 8.37 -4.31
CA ILE A 198 15.25 8.65 -3.46
C ILE A 198 16.15 9.75 -4.01
N ASP A 199 15.92 10.18 -5.25
CA ASP A 199 16.70 11.20 -5.95
C ASP A 199 15.87 11.89 -7.03
N ILE A 200 16.47 12.88 -7.70
CA ILE A 200 15.80 13.66 -8.76
C ILE A 200 15.28 12.76 -9.89
N SER A 201 16.01 11.70 -10.25
CA SER A 201 15.64 10.81 -11.36
C SER A 201 14.46 9.92 -10.99
N THR A 202 14.52 9.22 -9.86
CA THR A 202 13.43 8.38 -9.37
C THR A 202 12.20 9.19 -8.99
N CYS A 203 12.32 10.46 -8.65
CA CYS A 203 11.18 11.35 -8.42
C CYS A 203 10.69 12.07 -9.70
N ASN A 204 11.36 11.93 -10.84
CA ASN A 204 10.98 12.66 -12.04
C ASN A 204 9.68 12.11 -12.63
N PHE A 205 8.73 13.01 -12.94
CA PHE A 205 7.44 12.65 -13.53
C PHE A 205 7.58 11.85 -14.83
N ALA A 206 8.45 12.29 -15.75
CA ALA A 206 8.59 11.66 -17.05
C ALA A 206 9.16 10.24 -16.91
N ILE A 207 10.03 9.99 -15.91
CA ILE A 207 10.48 8.63 -15.57
C ILE A 207 9.31 7.80 -15.06
N GLN A 208 8.52 8.29 -14.10
CA GLN A 208 7.37 7.53 -13.57
C GLN A 208 6.34 7.22 -14.65
N CYS A 209 6.01 8.21 -15.48
CA CYS A 209 5.15 8.03 -16.65
C CYS A 209 5.72 7.00 -17.61
N SER A 210 7.03 7.06 -17.90
CA SER A 210 7.67 6.14 -18.84
C SER A 210 7.67 4.69 -18.36
N LEU A 211 7.79 4.49 -17.04
CA LEU A 211 7.71 3.18 -16.39
C LEU A 211 6.28 2.63 -16.35
N GLY A 212 5.26 3.49 -16.49
CA GLY A 212 3.87 3.04 -16.55
C GLY A 212 3.42 2.35 -15.27
N THR A 213 2.87 1.15 -15.44
CA THR A 213 2.47 0.27 -14.33
C THR A 213 3.63 -0.22 -13.47
N SER A 214 4.88 -0.06 -13.95
CA SER A 214 6.11 -0.40 -13.23
C SER A 214 6.78 0.81 -12.57
N GLN A 215 6.01 1.89 -12.36
CA GLN A 215 6.44 3.07 -11.60
C GLN A 215 7.09 2.68 -10.24
N THR A 216 8.04 3.51 -9.81
CA THR A 216 8.82 3.27 -8.58
C THR A 216 8.02 3.51 -7.30
N PHE A 217 6.90 4.25 -7.40
CA PHE A 217 5.99 4.47 -6.27
C PHE A 217 4.55 4.70 -6.73
N THR A 218 3.59 4.48 -5.82
CA THR A 218 2.17 4.77 -6.05
C THR A 218 1.93 6.28 -6.09
N THR A 219 1.19 6.75 -7.09
CA THR A 219 0.90 8.18 -7.35
C THR A 219 -0.56 8.56 -7.08
N VAL A 220 -1.38 7.61 -6.61
CA VAL A 220 -2.82 7.76 -6.36
C VAL A 220 -3.15 7.24 -4.98
N ALA A 221 -3.84 8.04 -4.16
CA ALA A 221 -4.38 7.56 -2.88
C ALA A 221 -5.45 6.50 -3.14
N THR A 222 -5.30 5.32 -2.51
CA THR A 222 -6.17 4.16 -2.77
C THR A 222 -6.75 3.61 -1.48
N ALA A 223 -8.06 3.42 -1.45
CA ALA A 223 -8.75 2.69 -0.39
C ALA A 223 -8.49 1.18 -0.51
N SER A 224 -8.55 0.45 0.60
CA SER A 224 -8.36 -0.99 0.64
C SER A 224 -9.34 -1.63 1.63
N SER A 225 -9.88 -2.80 1.28
CA SER A 225 -10.64 -3.66 2.21
C SER A 225 -9.99 -5.04 2.36
N ALA A 226 -8.75 -5.19 1.91
CA ALA A 226 -8.05 -6.47 1.89
C ALA A 226 -7.23 -6.71 3.17
N GLY A 227 -7.01 -7.99 3.50
CA GLY A 227 -6.19 -8.40 4.64
C GLY A 227 -6.69 -7.82 5.96
N ILE A 228 -5.84 -7.05 6.64
CA ILE A 228 -6.13 -6.42 7.93
C ILE A 228 -7.35 -5.48 7.93
N PHE A 229 -7.74 -4.96 6.76
CA PHE A 229 -8.93 -4.10 6.62
C PHE A 229 -10.23 -4.88 6.41
N ASN A 230 -10.16 -6.19 6.18
CA ASN A 230 -11.34 -7.02 5.97
C ASN A 230 -11.97 -7.41 7.32
N SER A 231 -12.95 -6.65 7.80
CA SER A 231 -13.64 -6.98 9.05
C SER A 231 -14.54 -8.23 8.98
N SER A 232 -14.80 -8.73 7.77
CA SER A 232 -15.61 -9.95 7.58
C SER A 232 -14.79 -11.23 7.71
N ASP A 233 -13.46 -11.13 7.74
CA ASP A 233 -12.58 -12.27 7.98
C ASP A 233 -12.58 -12.61 9.49
N PRO A 234 -13.07 -13.79 9.91
CA PRO A 234 -13.07 -14.18 11.32
C PRO A 234 -11.66 -14.32 11.90
N GLU A 235 -10.63 -14.55 11.08
CA GLU A 235 -9.24 -14.65 11.51
C GLU A 235 -8.58 -13.26 11.70
N ASN A 236 -9.25 -12.19 11.28
CA ASN A 236 -8.74 -10.85 11.42
C ASN A 236 -8.77 -10.38 12.88
N VAL A 237 -7.59 -10.37 13.51
CA VAL A 237 -7.40 -9.93 14.91
C VAL A 237 -7.77 -8.45 15.14
N PHE A 238 -7.89 -7.66 14.07
CA PHE A 238 -8.31 -6.26 14.10
C PHE A 238 -9.76 -6.03 13.64
N LYS A 239 -10.55 -7.07 13.38
CA LYS A 239 -11.92 -6.94 12.81
C LYS A 239 -12.89 -6.06 13.60
N ASP A 240 -12.68 -5.99 14.93
CA ASP A 240 -13.49 -5.19 15.85
C ASP A 240 -12.80 -3.87 16.25
N TRP A 241 -11.61 -3.60 15.72
CA TRP A 241 -10.87 -2.36 15.99
C TRP A 241 -11.36 -1.24 15.08
N ASP A 242 -11.26 -0.01 15.56
CA ASP A 242 -11.43 1.17 14.74
C ASP A 242 -10.13 1.45 13.98
N ILE A 243 -10.19 1.40 12.66
CA ILE A 243 -8.99 1.43 11.80
C ILE A 243 -8.95 2.74 11.01
N VAL A 244 -7.84 3.46 11.10
CA VAL A 244 -7.51 4.57 10.20
C VAL A 244 -6.41 4.11 9.26
N HIS A 245 -6.79 3.83 8.02
CA HIS A 245 -5.88 3.58 6.92
C HIS A 245 -5.42 4.91 6.31
N ILE A 246 -4.10 5.06 6.16
CA ILE A 246 -3.42 6.25 5.67
C ILE A 246 -2.75 5.89 4.34
N PRO A 247 -3.43 6.18 3.20
CA PRO A 247 -2.91 5.89 1.87
C PRO A 247 -1.58 6.57 1.57
N TYR A 248 -0.82 5.98 0.64
CA TYR A 248 0.47 6.50 0.21
C TYR A 248 0.45 6.83 -1.27
N CYS A 249 0.78 8.07 -1.61
CA CYS A 249 0.73 8.55 -2.99
C CYS A 249 1.80 9.62 -3.32
N THR A 250 2.83 9.74 -2.49
CA THR A 250 3.76 10.88 -2.48
C THR A 250 5.21 10.52 -2.77
N GLY A 251 5.56 9.22 -2.81
CA GLY A 251 6.92 8.76 -3.14
C GLY A 251 7.98 9.05 -2.07
N ASP A 252 7.60 9.61 -0.93
CA ASP A 252 8.47 10.20 0.09
C ASP A 252 8.41 9.53 1.47
N LEU A 253 7.94 8.28 1.50
CA LEU A 253 7.87 7.44 2.70
C LEU A 253 7.00 8.04 3.82
N HIS A 254 6.02 8.90 3.46
CA HIS A 254 5.09 9.62 4.36
C HIS A 254 5.69 10.80 5.14
N PHE A 255 6.91 11.25 4.83
CA PHE A 255 7.56 12.35 5.59
C PHE A 255 8.15 13.46 4.75
N GLY A 256 8.00 13.40 3.42
CA GLY A 256 8.43 14.48 2.56
C GLY A 256 7.70 15.78 2.89
N SER A 257 8.42 16.89 2.72
CA SER A 257 7.87 18.24 2.91
C SER A 257 8.36 19.23 1.84
N LYS A 258 8.69 18.73 0.64
CA LYS A 258 9.40 19.47 -0.40
C LYS A 258 8.68 19.38 -1.75
N ALA A 259 8.80 20.42 -2.55
CA ALA A 259 8.44 20.39 -3.97
C ALA A 259 9.71 20.32 -4.84
N LEU A 260 9.71 19.49 -5.87
CA LEU A 260 10.76 19.40 -6.88
C LEU A 260 10.21 19.89 -8.21
N GLU A 261 10.97 20.75 -8.88
CA GLU A 261 10.59 21.29 -10.18
C GLU A 261 10.39 20.16 -11.21
N GLY A 262 9.33 20.28 -12.00
CA GLY A 262 8.93 19.30 -13.02
C GLY A 262 9.76 19.35 -14.30
N VAL A 263 11.08 19.53 -14.18
CA VAL A 263 11.98 19.67 -15.33
C VAL A 263 12.52 18.32 -15.77
N ASP A 264 12.47 18.07 -17.07
CA ASP A 264 13.13 16.92 -17.69
C ASP A 264 14.65 17.13 -17.68
N THR A 265 15.41 16.08 -17.39
CA THR A 265 16.87 16.11 -17.38
C THR A 265 17.48 15.70 -18.73
N GLY A 266 16.64 15.32 -19.70
CA GLY A 266 17.00 14.84 -21.04
C GLY A 266 17.31 13.35 -21.09
N PHE A 267 17.70 12.76 -19.96
CA PHE A 267 17.94 11.33 -19.81
C PHE A 267 16.66 10.52 -20.04
N GLU A 268 15.49 11.05 -19.70
CA GLU A 268 14.19 10.37 -19.83
C GLU A 268 13.86 9.98 -21.28
N GLY A 269 14.52 10.61 -22.26
CA GLY A 269 14.43 10.23 -23.67
C GLY A 269 14.82 8.77 -23.96
N ILE A 270 15.64 8.13 -23.12
CA ILE A 270 16.04 6.73 -23.33
C ILE A 270 14.86 5.74 -23.32
N PHE A 271 13.76 6.10 -22.63
CA PHE A 271 12.59 5.24 -22.53
C PHE A 271 11.71 5.27 -23.79
N ASN A 272 12.00 6.18 -24.73
CA ASN A 272 11.25 6.36 -25.97
C ASN A 272 9.74 6.58 -25.76
N GLN A 273 9.40 7.25 -24.65
CA GLN A 273 8.04 7.66 -24.28
C GLN A 273 7.91 9.18 -24.42
N THR A 274 7.95 9.67 -25.66
CA THR A 274 7.92 11.11 -25.96
C THR A 274 6.69 11.83 -25.39
N GLN A 275 5.58 11.12 -25.21
CA GLN A 275 4.37 11.67 -24.59
C GLN A 275 4.49 11.94 -23.08
N CYS A 276 5.47 11.32 -22.41
CA CYS A 276 5.77 11.57 -21.00
C CYS A 276 6.70 12.77 -20.78
N LEU A 277 7.37 13.24 -21.84
CA LEU A 277 8.30 14.36 -21.79
C LEU A 277 7.56 15.71 -21.83
N ASN A 278 8.23 16.75 -21.32
CA ASN A 278 7.82 18.15 -21.33
C ASN A 278 6.43 18.40 -20.71
N GLN A 279 6.02 17.56 -19.75
CA GLN A 279 4.75 17.72 -19.05
C GLN A 279 4.78 18.80 -17.96
N ASN A 280 5.99 19.25 -17.55
CA ASN A 280 6.21 20.27 -16.54
C ASN A 280 5.46 20.01 -15.22
N LYS A 281 5.44 18.74 -14.80
CA LYS A 281 4.71 18.27 -13.61
C LYS A 281 5.60 18.35 -12.38
N THR A 282 5.33 19.31 -11.51
CA THR A 282 6.03 19.46 -10.22
C THR A 282 5.77 18.22 -9.36
N MET A 283 6.82 17.67 -8.75
CA MET A 283 6.67 16.62 -7.75
C MET A 283 6.47 17.23 -6.36
N HIS A 284 5.41 16.83 -5.69
CA HIS A 284 5.09 17.22 -4.33
C HIS A 284 5.36 16.05 -3.38
N LEU A 285 6.51 16.10 -2.71
CA LEU A 285 6.83 15.24 -1.57
C LEU A 285 6.03 15.78 -0.37
N ASN A 286 4.76 15.40 -0.28
CA ASN A 286 3.76 15.97 0.64
C ASN A 286 3.29 14.99 1.73
N GLY A 287 4.03 13.91 1.94
CA GLY A 287 3.70 12.84 2.86
C GLY A 287 3.57 13.32 4.30
N PHE A 288 4.40 14.26 4.74
CA PHE A 288 4.34 14.79 6.11
C PHE A 288 3.01 15.49 6.39
N GLU A 289 2.56 16.36 5.47
CA GLU A 289 1.29 17.08 5.63
C GLU A 289 0.09 16.12 5.53
N ASN A 290 0.14 15.13 4.64
CA ASN A 290 -0.89 14.09 4.52
C ASN A 290 -1.02 13.25 5.82
N SER A 291 0.12 12.82 6.36
CA SER A 291 0.18 12.05 7.61
C SER A 291 -0.30 12.88 8.80
N LYS A 292 0.18 14.12 8.90
CA LYS A 292 -0.22 15.05 9.96
C LYS A 292 -1.72 15.33 9.95
N ALA A 293 -2.33 15.49 8.78
CA ALA A 293 -3.77 15.67 8.65
C ALA A 293 -4.55 14.45 9.17
N ALA A 294 -4.14 13.24 8.78
CA ALA A 294 -4.76 11.99 9.24
C ALA A 294 -4.63 11.80 10.77
N LEU A 295 -3.42 12.05 11.31
CA LEU A 295 -3.14 11.95 12.74
C LEU A 295 -3.88 13.03 13.55
N ALA A 296 -4.01 14.25 13.01
CA ALA A 296 -4.77 15.31 13.64
C ALA A 296 -6.26 14.98 13.72
N TRP A 297 -6.85 14.42 12.64
CA TRP A 297 -8.22 13.92 12.66
C TRP A 297 -8.38 12.80 13.70
N ALA A 298 -7.49 11.80 13.71
CA ALA A 298 -7.55 10.69 14.65
C ALA A 298 -7.46 11.17 16.11
N LYS A 299 -6.53 12.09 16.41
CA LYS A 299 -6.38 12.67 17.75
C LYS A 299 -7.60 13.47 18.20
N ALA A 300 -8.24 14.20 17.30
CA ALA A 300 -9.45 14.97 17.61
C ALA A 300 -10.66 14.06 17.88
N ASN A 301 -10.73 12.91 17.22
CA ASN A 301 -11.87 11.99 17.28
C ASN A 301 -11.72 10.86 18.31
N TYR A 302 -10.50 10.58 18.77
CA TYR A 302 -10.22 9.55 19.78
C TYR A 302 -9.62 10.17 21.04
N PRO A 303 -10.42 10.91 21.84
CA PRO A 303 -9.94 11.53 23.07
C PRO A 303 -9.57 10.49 24.14
N GLU A 304 -10.15 9.29 24.07
CA GLU A 304 -9.89 8.17 24.96
C GLU A 304 -9.54 6.93 24.14
N VAL A 305 -8.36 6.35 24.40
CA VAL A 305 -7.85 5.16 23.71
C VAL A 305 -7.28 4.21 24.77
N ASP A 306 -7.79 2.99 24.78
CA ASP A 306 -7.30 1.95 25.69
C ASP A 306 -6.07 1.26 25.08
N ASP A 307 -6.18 0.89 23.80
CA ASP A 307 -5.11 0.28 23.01
C ASP A 307 -4.89 1.04 21.71
N LEU A 308 -3.64 1.47 21.46
CA LEU A 308 -3.22 2.09 20.20
C LEU A 308 -2.15 1.26 19.53
N VAL A 309 -2.44 0.81 18.31
CA VAL A 309 -1.45 0.21 17.42
C VAL A 309 -1.18 1.17 16.28
N VAL A 310 0.09 1.49 16.05
CA VAL A 310 0.55 2.17 14.85
C VAL A 310 1.33 1.16 14.04
N GLY A 311 0.83 0.86 12.84
CA GLY A 311 1.40 -0.13 11.94
C GLY A 311 1.59 0.46 10.55
N GLY A 312 2.36 -0.25 9.74
CA GLY A 312 2.53 0.11 8.36
C GLY A 312 3.12 -1.02 7.56
N MET A 313 2.98 -0.96 6.24
CA MET A 313 3.49 -1.96 5.31
C MET A 313 4.46 -1.33 4.30
N SER A 314 5.58 -1.99 3.98
CA SER A 314 6.58 -1.49 3.02
C SER A 314 7.05 -0.06 3.38
N ALA A 315 6.90 0.93 2.48
CA ALA A 315 7.17 2.33 2.79
C ALA A 315 6.34 2.88 3.98
N GLY A 316 5.11 2.40 4.19
CA GLY A 316 4.32 2.74 5.38
C GLY A 316 4.92 2.15 6.66
N SER A 317 5.69 1.06 6.55
CA SER A 317 6.53 0.59 7.64
C SER A 317 7.72 1.52 7.88
N LEU A 318 7.93 2.64 7.19
CA LEU A 318 8.76 3.75 7.69
C LEU A 318 7.87 4.78 8.36
N ALA A 319 6.66 5.01 7.85
CA ALA A 319 5.72 5.96 8.44
C ALA A 319 5.35 5.64 9.90
N ALA A 320 5.03 4.37 10.19
CA ALA A 320 4.79 3.88 11.55
C ALA A 320 6.04 3.98 12.45
N GLN A 321 7.17 4.32 11.84
CA GLN A 321 8.44 3.67 12.07
C GLN A 321 9.66 4.66 11.82
N THR A 322 9.38 5.93 11.59
CA THR A 322 10.08 7.04 12.28
C THR A 322 9.84 6.93 13.79
N PHE A 323 9.16 5.83 14.20
CA PHE A 323 9.42 5.03 15.38
C PHE A 323 10.20 3.63 15.32
N ALA A 324 10.42 2.87 14.22
CA ALA A 324 11.48 1.85 13.91
C ALA A 324 11.66 1.55 12.37
N TYR A 325 12.61 0.82 11.78
CA TYR A 325 12.56 0.32 10.36
C TYR A 325 13.75 -0.60 10.14
N MET A 326 13.64 -1.54 9.21
CA MET A 326 14.70 -2.49 8.88
C MET A 326 14.85 -2.68 7.38
N GLY A 327 15.10 -1.61 6.66
CA GLY A 327 15.59 -1.70 5.30
C GLY A 327 17.08 -1.63 5.29
N VAL A 328 17.63 -2.51 4.47
CA VAL A 328 19.05 -2.52 4.19
C VAL A 328 19.30 -1.43 3.16
N LEU A 329 20.22 -0.51 3.47
CA LEU A 329 20.74 0.48 2.54
C LEU A 329 22.24 0.25 2.33
N PRO A 330 22.80 0.55 1.15
CA PRO A 330 24.24 0.51 0.93
C PRO A 330 24.95 1.47 1.90
N VAL A 331 26.15 1.11 2.38
CA VAL A 331 26.93 1.94 3.32
C VAL A 331 27.17 3.37 2.78
N GLU A 332 27.35 3.49 1.47
CA GLU A 332 27.56 4.76 0.77
C GLU A 332 26.27 5.60 0.64
N HIS A 333 25.10 5.00 0.85
CA HIS A 333 23.78 5.61 0.74
C HIS A 333 23.07 5.56 2.09
N THR A 334 23.46 6.48 2.97
CA THR A 334 22.86 6.62 4.30
C THR A 334 21.38 7.00 4.21
N ALA A 335 20.64 6.71 5.28
CA ALA A 335 19.26 7.15 5.40
C ALA A 335 19.16 8.68 5.39
N GLY A 336 20.15 9.36 5.99
CA GLY A 336 20.28 10.81 5.99
C GLY A 336 20.22 11.43 4.59
N LYS A 337 20.84 10.81 3.57
CA LYS A 337 20.77 11.31 2.18
C LYS A 337 19.33 11.34 1.65
N ILE A 338 18.60 10.24 1.82
CA ILE A 338 17.20 10.12 1.37
C ILE A 338 16.31 11.12 2.13
N PHE A 339 16.49 11.22 3.45
CA PHE A 339 15.69 12.08 4.30
C PHE A 339 15.99 13.57 4.13
N HIS A 340 17.24 13.93 3.85
CA HIS A 340 17.61 15.31 3.55
C HIS A 340 17.06 15.71 2.18
N PHE A 341 17.19 14.83 1.19
CA PHE A 341 16.63 15.05 -0.15
C PHE A 341 15.11 15.28 -0.10
N SER A 342 14.38 14.47 0.67
CA SER A 342 12.92 14.54 0.77
C SER A 342 12.39 15.73 1.58
N GLY A 343 13.26 16.42 2.31
CA GLY A 343 12.90 17.47 3.27
C GLY A 343 12.45 16.94 4.64
N MET A 344 12.55 15.62 4.89
CA MET A 344 12.20 15.04 6.19
C MET A 344 13.04 15.62 7.33
N CYS A 345 14.33 15.89 7.11
CA CYS A 345 15.22 16.40 8.17
C CYS A 345 14.82 17.79 8.71
N ASP A 346 13.95 18.51 8.01
CA ASP A 346 13.41 19.81 8.43
C ASP A 346 12.02 19.73 9.07
N THR A 347 11.44 18.52 9.13
CA THR A 347 10.14 18.28 9.77
C THR A 347 10.28 18.06 11.27
N ASP A 348 9.24 18.46 12.03
CA ASP A 348 9.21 18.35 13.49
C ASP A 348 8.73 16.96 13.94
N LEU A 349 9.61 15.96 13.79
CA LEU A 349 9.36 14.56 14.16
C LEU A 349 9.63 14.26 15.65
N LYS A 350 9.92 15.29 16.46
CA LYS A 350 10.29 15.15 17.89
C LYS A 350 11.48 14.22 18.14
N LEU A 351 12.37 14.09 17.16
CA LEU A 351 13.62 13.37 17.29
C LEU A 351 14.65 14.17 18.12
N PRO A 352 15.59 13.51 18.80
CA PRO A 352 16.70 14.20 19.47
C PRO A 352 17.47 15.10 18.50
N GLN A 353 17.94 16.25 18.99
CA GLN A 353 18.67 17.23 18.14
C GLN A 353 19.88 16.59 17.43
N SER A 354 20.61 15.70 18.11
CA SER A 354 21.73 14.97 17.50
C SER A 354 21.33 14.12 16.30
N THR A 355 20.12 13.55 16.32
CA THR A 355 19.57 12.76 15.21
C THR A 355 19.17 13.67 14.05
N VAL A 356 18.59 14.84 14.35
CA VAL A 356 18.27 15.86 13.35
C VAL A 356 19.55 16.39 12.69
N ASP A 357 20.59 16.67 13.49
CA ASP A 357 21.88 17.15 13.00
C ASP A 357 22.54 16.10 12.09
N ALA A 358 22.54 14.82 12.49
CA ALA A 358 23.04 13.72 11.64
C ALA A 358 22.22 13.53 10.36
N CYS A 359 20.90 13.78 10.41
CA CYS A 359 20.02 13.74 9.24
C CYS A 359 20.45 14.82 8.23
N LYS A 360 20.58 16.07 8.69
CA LYS A 360 20.99 17.22 7.88
C LYS A 360 22.43 17.11 7.37
N ALA A 361 23.30 16.45 8.13
CA ALA A 361 24.66 16.13 7.71
C ALA A 361 24.75 14.93 6.76
N GLU A 362 23.62 14.29 6.42
CA GLU A 362 23.54 13.09 5.57
C GLU A 362 24.33 11.89 6.13
N THR A 363 24.61 11.85 7.42
CA THR A 363 25.34 10.76 8.08
C THR A 363 24.43 9.80 8.83
N LEU A 364 23.16 10.17 9.05
CA LEU A 364 22.21 9.37 9.81
C LEU A 364 21.99 8.00 9.15
N THR A 365 22.22 6.95 9.93
CA THR A 365 21.89 5.57 9.55
C THR A 365 20.46 5.22 9.97
N MET A 366 19.88 4.18 9.35
CA MET A 366 18.58 3.65 9.81
C MET A 366 18.67 3.15 11.26
N ASP A 367 19.74 2.45 11.64
CA ASP A 367 19.93 1.95 13.00
C ASP A 367 19.87 3.07 14.06
N GLU A 368 20.55 4.18 13.79
CA GLU A 368 20.55 5.35 14.68
C GLU A 368 19.17 6.00 14.79
N LEU A 369 18.45 6.13 13.67
CA LEU A 369 17.09 6.68 13.68
C LEU A 369 16.15 5.83 14.54
N VAL A 370 16.15 4.52 14.32
CA VAL A 370 15.29 3.59 15.07
C VAL A 370 15.63 3.58 16.55
N LYS A 371 16.91 3.51 16.90
CA LYS A 371 17.34 3.57 18.30
C LYS A 371 16.97 4.90 18.95
N ALA A 372 17.05 6.01 18.23
CA ALA A 372 16.60 7.30 18.74
C ALA A 372 15.10 7.26 19.05
N SER A 373 14.30 6.68 18.16
CA SER A 373 12.86 6.60 18.36
C SER A 373 12.43 5.63 19.46
N LEU A 374 13.10 4.47 19.59
CA LEU A 374 12.90 3.55 20.71
C LEU A 374 13.15 4.22 22.06
N LYS A 375 14.13 5.14 22.13
CA LYS A 375 14.42 5.93 23.33
C LYS A 375 13.36 7.00 23.60
N VAL A 376 12.71 7.54 22.56
CA VAL A 376 11.60 8.49 22.69
C VAL A 376 10.33 7.78 23.20
N LEU A 377 10.12 6.52 22.81
CA LEU A 377 8.97 5.70 23.22
C LEU A 377 9.36 4.45 24.04
N PRO A 378 9.98 4.57 25.21
CA PRO A 378 10.57 3.44 25.94
C PRO A 378 9.56 2.40 26.44
N LYS A 379 8.26 2.75 26.49
CA LYS A 379 7.18 1.85 26.92
C LYS A 379 6.47 1.14 25.77
N SER A 380 6.77 1.51 24.53
CA SER A 380 6.09 0.93 23.37
C SER A 380 6.59 -0.49 23.09
N TYR A 381 5.69 -1.33 22.57
CA TYR A 381 5.98 -2.66 22.08
C TYR A 381 6.14 -2.60 20.56
N TRP A 382 7.10 -3.35 20.04
CA TRP A 382 7.50 -3.30 18.64
C TRP A 382 7.41 -4.70 18.05
N ALA A 383 6.82 -4.82 16.87
CA ALA A 383 6.79 -6.06 16.12
C ALA A 383 7.27 -5.82 14.69
N SER A 384 8.15 -6.69 14.20
CA SER A 384 8.50 -6.74 12.79
C SER A 384 8.09 -8.06 12.14
N LEU A 385 7.54 -7.95 10.95
CA LEU A 385 7.07 -9.06 10.12
C LEU A 385 7.80 -8.95 8.79
N ASN A 386 8.71 -9.87 8.48
CA ASN A 386 9.52 -9.78 7.27
C ASN A 386 9.74 -11.13 6.59
N SER A 387 9.87 -11.12 5.27
CA SER A 387 10.40 -12.28 4.55
C SER A 387 11.90 -12.43 4.80
N LYS A 388 12.44 -13.65 4.80
CA LYS A 388 13.89 -13.83 4.87
C LYS A 388 14.61 -13.30 3.64
N SER A 389 13.96 -13.25 2.49
CA SER A 389 14.56 -12.76 1.25
C SER A 389 13.66 -11.79 0.48
N ASP A 390 12.97 -10.89 1.19
CA ASP A 390 12.06 -9.87 0.64
C ASP A 390 12.61 -9.26 -0.67
N ALA A 391 11.95 -9.57 -1.79
CA ALA A 391 12.44 -9.20 -3.10
C ALA A 391 12.50 -7.67 -3.25
N ILE A 392 11.46 -6.96 -2.83
CA ILE A 392 11.34 -5.52 -3.06
C ILE A 392 12.37 -4.75 -2.24
N GLN A 393 12.65 -5.15 -1.00
CA GLN A 393 13.71 -4.52 -0.21
C GLN A 393 15.10 -4.73 -0.84
N ARG A 394 15.36 -5.92 -1.40
CA ARG A 394 16.61 -6.22 -2.10
C ARG A 394 16.72 -5.44 -3.43
N TYR A 395 15.61 -5.27 -4.16
CA TYR A 395 15.56 -4.40 -5.33
C TYR A 395 15.79 -2.93 -4.96
N PHE A 396 15.14 -2.44 -3.89
CA PHE A 396 15.29 -1.07 -3.44
C PHE A 396 16.72 -0.76 -2.95
N TYR A 397 17.36 -1.71 -2.27
CA TYR A 397 18.79 -1.64 -1.96
C TYR A 397 19.62 -1.37 -3.23
N GLN A 398 19.27 -2.06 -4.32
CA GLN A 398 20.01 -1.96 -5.57
C GLN A 398 19.70 -0.67 -6.35
N VAL A 399 18.46 -0.17 -6.29
CA VAL A 399 18.10 1.18 -6.76
C VAL A 399 18.91 2.24 -6.01
N ALA A 400 19.02 2.13 -4.68
CA ALA A 400 19.85 3.03 -3.89
C ALA A 400 21.33 2.92 -4.23
N LYS A 401 21.83 1.73 -4.60
CA LYS A 401 23.24 1.50 -4.89
C LYS A 401 23.67 1.97 -6.28
N ASP A 402 22.91 1.57 -7.30
CA ASP A 402 23.29 1.72 -8.71
C ASP A 402 22.47 2.80 -9.43
N GLY A 403 21.45 3.37 -8.78
CA GLY A 403 20.48 4.27 -9.38
C GLY A 403 19.50 3.54 -10.31
N ILE A 404 18.48 4.27 -10.80
CA ILE A 404 17.46 3.71 -11.71
C ILE A 404 18.05 3.20 -13.03
N LEU A 405 19.19 3.75 -13.42
CA LEU A 405 19.94 3.38 -14.61
C LEU A 405 20.65 2.03 -14.54
N GLY A 406 20.82 1.49 -13.33
CA GLY A 406 21.37 0.15 -13.13
C GLY A 406 20.39 -0.97 -13.52
N TYR A 407 19.15 -0.64 -13.86
CA TYR A 407 18.14 -1.62 -14.25
C TYR A 407 18.39 -2.17 -15.68
N PRO A 408 18.24 -3.49 -15.92
CA PRO A 408 17.95 -4.54 -14.94
C PRO A 408 19.18 -4.82 -14.07
N PHE A 409 18.96 -4.98 -12.76
CA PHE A 409 20.07 -5.17 -11.82
C PHE A 409 20.64 -6.59 -11.89
N PRO A 410 21.87 -6.79 -12.42
CA PRO A 410 22.41 -8.14 -12.59
C PRO A 410 22.88 -8.76 -11.27
N ASN A 411 23.14 -7.92 -10.25
CA ASN A 411 23.72 -8.32 -8.97
C ASN A 411 22.86 -7.79 -7.82
N ILE A 412 21.67 -8.36 -7.64
CA ILE A 412 20.81 -8.05 -6.50
C ILE A 412 21.47 -8.57 -5.20
N LEU A 413 21.28 -7.85 -4.09
CA LEU A 413 21.74 -8.25 -2.76
C LEU A 413 21.40 -9.74 -2.49
N PRO A 414 22.40 -10.59 -2.17
CA PRO A 414 22.15 -12.00 -1.89
C PRO A 414 21.19 -12.20 -0.71
N GLU A 415 20.39 -13.26 -0.77
CA GLU A 415 19.34 -13.54 0.22
C GLU A 415 19.89 -13.71 1.64
N ALA A 416 20.99 -14.44 1.76
CA ALA A 416 21.66 -14.67 3.04
C ALA A 416 22.20 -13.36 3.64
N ASP A 417 22.77 -12.49 2.80
CA ASP A 417 23.33 -11.22 3.24
C ASP A 417 22.23 -10.25 3.67
N PHE A 418 21.11 -10.22 2.93
CA PHE A 418 19.92 -9.47 3.31
C PHE A 418 19.39 -9.94 4.67
N TYR A 419 19.15 -11.26 4.83
CA TYR A 419 18.62 -11.83 6.06
C TYR A 419 19.54 -11.58 7.27
N ALA A 420 20.86 -11.75 7.08
CA ALA A 420 21.85 -11.48 8.11
C ALA A 420 21.84 -10.00 8.53
N THR A 421 21.69 -9.08 7.57
CA THR A 421 21.64 -7.65 7.84
C THR A 421 20.37 -7.26 8.61
N VAL A 422 19.20 -7.76 8.20
CA VAL A 422 17.94 -7.49 8.92
C VAL A 422 17.97 -8.06 10.34
N THR A 423 18.55 -9.25 10.53
CA THR A 423 18.72 -9.84 11.87
C THR A 423 19.67 -9.02 12.73
N SER A 424 20.77 -8.53 12.17
CA SER A 424 21.70 -7.61 12.85
C SER A 424 21.00 -6.34 13.35
N PHE A 425 20.10 -5.75 12.54
CA PHE A 425 19.30 -4.61 12.99
C PHE A 425 18.36 -4.97 14.15
N LEU A 426 17.65 -6.11 14.10
CA LEU A 426 16.81 -6.56 15.21
C LEU A 426 17.60 -6.74 16.50
N ASP A 427 18.77 -7.37 16.43
CA ASP A 427 19.61 -7.61 17.59
C ASP A 427 20.15 -6.30 18.16
N SER A 428 20.51 -5.36 17.27
CA SER A 428 20.89 -3.99 17.62
C SER A 428 19.76 -3.25 18.36
N TYR A 429 18.50 -3.40 17.94
CA TYR A 429 17.34 -2.78 18.59
C TYR A 429 17.02 -3.39 19.95
N LYS A 430 17.20 -4.71 20.10
CA LYS A 430 17.04 -5.42 21.38
C LYS A 430 18.03 -4.97 22.45
N THR A 431 19.15 -4.33 22.07
CA THR A 431 20.06 -3.70 23.04
C THR A 431 19.49 -2.44 23.69
N VAL A 432 18.46 -1.83 23.07
CA VAL A 432 17.82 -0.58 23.54
C VAL A 432 16.48 -0.86 24.23
N SER A 433 15.70 -1.83 23.74
CA SER A 433 14.41 -2.19 24.31
C SER A 433 14.23 -3.71 24.36
N SER A 434 13.68 -4.22 25.48
CA SER A 434 13.28 -5.61 25.61
C SER A 434 11.94 -5.93 24.92
N HIS A 435 11.21 -4.92 24.43
CA HIS A 435 9.89 -5.08 23.82
C HIS A 435 9.94 -5.19 22.29
N ILE A 436 11.03 -5.73 21.74
CA ILE A 436 11.19 -5.98 20.30
C ILE A 436 10.85 -7.43 19.99
N SER A 437 9.79 -7.64 19.21
CA SER A 437 9.36 -8.93 18.67
C SER A 437 9.56 -8.98 17.16
N SER A 438 9.82 -10.16 16.62
CA SER A 438 9.98 -10.35 15.18
C SER A 438 9.52 -11.73 14.74
N ILE A 439 8.97 -11.82 13.54
CA ILE A 439 8.66 -13.07 12.85
C ILE A 439 9.21 -13.01 11.42
N PHE A 440 9.83 -14.11 11.00
CA PHE A 440 10.33 -14.27 9.64
C PHE A 440 9.53 -15.33 8.89
N VAL A 441 9.23 -15.05 7.63
CA VAL A 441 8.62 -16.02 6.72
C VAL A 441 9.66 -16.41 5.68
N ASP A 442 9.78 -17.71 5.39
CA ASP A 442 10.67 -18.18 4.33
C ASP A 442 10.16 -17.70 2.95
N GLY A 443 11.09 -17.33 2.07
CA GLY A 443 10.80 -16.85 0.72
C GLY A 443 10.95 -15.34 0.55
N SER A 444 10.47 -14.85 -0.60
CA SER A 444 10.73 -13.51 -1.13
C SER A 444 9.55 -12.55 -1.07
N GLN A 445 8.41 -12.97 -0.51
CA GLN A 445 7.16 -12.20 -0.55
C GLN A 445 7.36 -10.81 0.06
N HIS A 446 6.85 -9.80 -0.62
CA HIS A 446 6.78 -8.45 -0.09
C HIS A 446 5.38 -8.15 0.44
N VAL A 447 5.32 -7.70 1.70
CA VAL A 447 4.10 -7.39 2.46
C VAL A 447 3.19 -8.61 2.72
N PHE A 448 2.74 -8.72 3.97
CA PHE A 448 1.79 -9.77 4.39
C PHE A 448 0.43 -9.18 4.74
N LEU A 449 0.39 -8.11 5.55
CA LEU A 449 -0.83 -7.64 6.22
C LEU A 449 -1.96 -7.15 5.30
N SER A 450 -1.67 -6.81 4.04
CA SER A 450 -2.70 -6.44 3.05
C SER A 450 -3.21 -7.61 2.22
N LYS A 451 -2.64 -8.81 2.38
CA LYS A 451 -3.01 -10.01 1.61
C LYS A 451 -4.17 -10.73 2.31
N PRO A 452 -5.15 -11.29 1.58
CA PRO A 452 -6.22 -12.10 2.17
C PRO A 452 -5.71 -13.27 3.02
N ALA A 453 -4.59 -13.89 2.62
CA ALA A 453 -4.01 -15.03 3.32
C ALA A 453 -3.09 -14.64 4.50
N CYS A 454 -3.07 -13.36 4.93
CA CYS A 454 -2.09 -12.88 5.90
C CYS A 454 -2.09 -13.70 7.21
N TYR A 455 -3.25 -13.91 7.82
CA TYR A 455 -3.37 -14.62 9.10
C TYR A 455 -2.99 -16.10 9.04
N ASN A 456 -3.10 -16.72 7.86
CA ASN A 456 -2.76 -18.12 7.62
C ASN A 456 -1.32 -18.33 7.12
N THR A 457 -0.56 -17.26 6.90
CA THR A 457 0.85 -17.36 6.51
C THR A 457 1.65 -18.00 7.65
N VAL A 458 2.45 -19.02 7.34
CA VAL A 458 3.24 -19.77 8.33
C VAL A 458 4.71 -19.39 8.21
N SER A 459 5.32 -19.04 9.34
CA SER A 459 6.75 -18.77 9.46
C SER A 459 7.60 -20.03 9.37
N ASP A 460 8.92 -19.84 9.25
CA ASP A 460 9.91 -20.90 9.35
C ASP A 460 9.85 -21.66 10.69
N ALA A 461 9.53 -20.95 11.77
CA ALA A 461 9.30 -21.49 13.11
C ALA A 461 7.95 -22.23 13.26
N ARG A 462 7.21 -22.44 12.17
CA ARG A 462 5.86 -23.02 12.13
C ARG A 462 4.81 -22.25 12.94
N GLN A 463 5.07 -20.98 13.23
CA GLN A 463 4.11 -20.08 13.86
C GLN A 463 3.27 -19.39 12.76
N LYS A 464 1.94 -19.40 12.90
CA LYS A 464 1.09 -18.60 12.03
C LYS A 464 1.26 -17.12 12.33
N LEU A 465 1.19 -16.29 11.30
CA LEU A 465 1.28 -14.84 11.45
C LEU A 465 0.15 -14.29 12.33
N GLY A 466 -1.08 -14.82 12.20
CA GLY A 466 -2.20 -14.41 13.06
C GLY A 466 -1.95 -14.70 14.53
N ASP A 467 -1.42 -15.88 14.85
CA ASP A 467 -1.08 -16.26 16.22
C ASP A 467 0.02 -15.35 16.80
N PHE A 468 1.03 -15.01 15.99
CA PHE A 468 2.08 -14.08 16.38
C PHE A 468 1.53 -12.69 16.70
N VAL A 469 0.67 -12.13 15.82
CA VAL A 469 0.08 -10.80 16.03
C VAL A 469 -0.84 -10.82 17.25
N ALA A 470 -1.68 -11.85 17.41
CA ALA A 470 -2.54 -11.98 18.60
C ALA A 470 -1.73 -12.09 19.90
N GLN A 471 -0.65 -12.88 19.90
CA GLN A 471 0.25 -13.00 21.05
C GLN A 471 0.92 -11.66 21.37
N TRP A 472 1.40 -10.93 20.36
CA TRP A 472 2.02 -9.62 20.54
C TRP A 472 1.01 -8.60 21.09
N LEU A 473 -0.22 -8.56 20.56
CA LEU A 473 -1.29 -7.69 21.05
C LEU A 473 -1.62 -7.98 22.52
N SER A 474 -1.64 -9.24 22.94
CA SER A 474 -1.94 -9.58 24.34
C SER A 474 -0.91 -9.06 25.35
N GLN A 475 0.33 -8.82 24.92
CA GLN A 475 1.36 -8.18 25.75
C GLN A 475 1.07 -6.70 25.96
N VAL A 476 0.45 -6.04 24.98
CA VAL A 476 0.05 -4.64 25.04
C VAL A 476 -1.17 -4.49 25.96
N THR A 477 -2.18 -5.35 25.79
CA THR A 477 -3.43 -5.29 26.57
C THR A 477 -3.28 -5.81 28.00
N GLY A 478 -2.41 -6.79 28.25
CA GLY A 478 -2.21 -7.35 29.59
C GLY A 478 -1.42 -6.44 30.55
N ALA A 479 -0.72 -5.44 30.01
CA ALA A 479 0.02 -4.46 30.80
C ALA A 479 -0.88 -3.35 31.37
N SER A 480 -2.04 -3.08 30.77
CA SER A 480 -3.00 -2.07 31.24
C SER A 480 -3.87 -2.54 32.41
N ASP A 481 -4.03 -3.86 32.61
CA ASP A 481 -4.80 -4.46 33.71
C ASP A 481 -4.03 -4.64 35.03
N ALA A 482 -2.75 -4.25 35.09
CA ALA A 482 -1.98 -4.29 36.33
C ALA A 482 -2.46 -3.19 37.30
N PRO A 483 -2.99 -3.51 38.51
CA PRO A 483 -3.48 -2.49 39.43
C PRO A 483 -2.33 -1.57 39.84
N SER A 484 -2.48 -0.26 39.62
CA SER A 484 -1.56 0.72 40.18
C SER A 484 -1.65 0.65 41.70
N THR A 485 -0.68 0.03 42.36
CA THR A 485 -0.52 0.14 43.81
C THR A 485 0.10 1.51 44.11
N SER A 486 -0.73 2.55 44.17
CA SER A 486 -0.33 3.79 44.83
C SER A 486 -0.11 3.49 46.32
N PRO A 487 1.06 3.81 46.91
CA PRO A 487 1.22 3.76 48.35
C PRO A 487 0.32 4.82 48.98
N ALA A 488 -0.50 4.41 49.94
CA ALA A 488 -1.32 5.34 50.71
C ALA A 488 -0.42 6.40 51.41
N PRO A 489 -0.81 7.68 51.43
CA PRO A 489 -0.03 8.71 52.10
C PRO A 489 -0.02 8.48 53.61
N THR A 490 1.18 8.52 54.20
CA THR A 490 1.41 8.43 55.64
C THR A 490 0.77 9.65 56.34
N PRO A 491 0.04 9.49 57.47
CA PRO A 491 -0.54 10.63 58.16
C PRO A 491 0.58 11.45 58.82
N SER A 492 0.68 12.73 58.46
CA SER A 492 1.50 13.69 59.17
C SER A 492 0.96 13.92 60.58
N SER A 493 1.75 13.59 61.59
CA SER A 493 1.49 14.01 62.97
C SER A 493 1.83 15.50 63.12
N SER A 494 0.82 16.29 63.45
CA SER A 494 0.98 17.66 63.91
C SER A 494 1.46 17.66 65.36
N GLY A 495 2.57 18.35 65.61
CA GLY A 495 3.12 18.59 66.94
C GLY A 495 3.77 19.98 67.01
N CYS A 496 3.13 20.86 67.77
CA CYS A 496 3.33 22.30 68.00
C CYS A 496 2.76 23.25 66.93
#